data_AF-A0A645HY09-F1
#
_entry.id   AF-A0A645HY09-F1
#
_cell.length_a   1.000
_cell.length_b   1.000
_cell.length_c   1.000
_cell.angle_alpha   90.00
_cell.angle_beta   90.00
_cell.angle_gamma   90.00
#
_symmetry.space_group_name_H-M   'P 1'
#
loop_
_entity.id
_entity.type
_entity.pdbx_description
1 polymer ?
#
loop_
_entity_poly.entity_id
_entity_poly.type
_entity_poly.pdbx_seq_one_letter_code
_entity_poly.pdbx_strand_id
1 'polypeptide(L)'
;MRIFIPKMIEQGTEAAVINVASTAGIMISPNAVMYHGTKAADVSLAESTYLGLKARGVNNIQVHALCPAFVQTGIHESDKHRPARYGSMDDPYYQSQEFKAGAIRSKRSVLGGIPIDSVGMTVFTALEDKKFYIFTHPESIYPASQRLMNMVNGKNPA
;
A
#
# COMPACT_ATOMS: atom_id res chain seq x y z
N MET A 1 12.66 -7.85 -1.52
CA MET A 1 12.98 -8.74 -0.39
C MET A 1 14.00 -9.82 -0.76
N ARG A 2 13.75 -10.68 -1.75
CA ARG A 2 14.67 -11.77 -2.18
C ARG A 2 16.13 -11.34 -2.46
N ILE A 3 16.35 -10.17 -3.07
CA ILE A 3 17.69 -9.75 -3.52
C ILE A 3 18.45 -8.96 -2.44
N PHE A 4 17.81 -7.94 -1.85
CA PHE A 4 18.49 -7.01 -0.95
C PHE A 4 18.58 -7.49 0.50
N ILE A 5 17.58 -8.23 1.00
CA ILE A 5 17.61 -8.69 2.40
C ILE A 5 18.79 -9.62 2.68
N PRO A 6 19.11 -10.63 1.84
CA PRO A 6 20.31 -11.45 2.06
C PRO A 6 21.60 -10.62 2.13
N LYS A 7 21.71 -9.60 1.27
CA LYS A 7 22.86 -8.68 1.25
C LYS A 7 22.93 -7.80 2.50
N MET A 8 21.79 -7.31 2.98
CA MET A 8 21.72 -6.55 4.24
C MET A 8 22.11 -7.42 5.45
N ILE A 9 21.72 -8.70 5.44
CA ILE A 9 22.14 -9.66 6.48
C ILE A 9 23.65 -9.87 6.45
N GLU A 10 24.21 -10.10 5.26
CA GLU A 10 25.67 -10.26 5.06
C GLU A 10 26.45 -9.00 5.47
N GLN A 11 25.91 -7.81 5.17
CA GLN A 11 26.51 -6.53 5.53
C GLN A 11 26.56 -6.31 7.04
N GLY A 12 25.59 -6.83 7.81
CA GLY A 12 25.60 -6.79 9.28
C GLY A 12 25.38 -5.41 9.91
N THR A 13 25.09 -4.37 9.13
CA THR A 13 24.80 -3.02 9.63
C THR A 13 23.29 -2.81 9.84
N GLU A 14 22.91 -1.77 10.58
CA GLU A 14 21.51 -1.36 10.67
C GLU A 14 20.95 -1.02 9.28
N ALA A 15 19.75 -1.53 8.97
CA ALA A 15 19.09 -1.31 7.69
C ALA A 15 17.56 -1.25 7.86
N ALA A 16 16.88 -0.65 6.88
CA ALA A 16 15.42 -0.60 6.83
C ALA A 16 14.91 -0.94 5.44
N VAL A 17 13.78 -1.65 5.39
CA VAL A 17 13.02 -1.94 4.16
C VAL A 17 11.63 -1.37 4.32
N ILE A 18 11.23 -0.47 3.42
CA ILE A 18 9.87 0.08 3.40
C ILE A 18 9.14 -0.49 2.18
N ASN A 19 8.04 -1.20 2.42
CA ASN A 19 7.08 -1.55 1.38
C ASN A 19 6.00 -0.48 1.30
N VAL A 20 5.87 0.17 0.13
CA VAL A 20 4.80 1.13 -0.13
C VAL A 20 3.51 0.39 -0.51
N ALA A 21 2.71 0.06 0.51
CA ALA A 21 1.39 -0.52 0.36
C ALA A 21 0.35 0.59 0.09
N SER A 22 -0.78 0.56 0.80
CA SER A 22 -1.84 1.57 0.77
C SER A 22 -2.82 1.27 1.91
N THR A 23 -3.61 2.25 2.32
CA THR A 23 -4.82 1.98 3.11
C THR A 23 -5.76 1.01 2.40
N ALA A 24 -5.74 0.96 1.06
CA ALA A 24 -6.42 -0.07 0.26
C ALA A 24 -5.94 -1.51 0.54
N GLY A 25 -4.79 -1.71 1.17
CA GLY A 25 -4.34 -3.04 1.59
C GLY A 25 -5.04 -3.57 2.85
N ILE A 26 -5.59 -2.65 3.66
CA ILE A 26 -6.23 -2.99 4.95
C ILE A 26 -7.73 -2.71 4.96
N MET A 27 -8.21 -1.79 4.13
CA MET A 27 -9.65 -1.53 3.89
C MET A 27 -10.12 -2.17 2.58
N ILE A 28 -11.42 -2.13 2.31
CA ILE A 28 -12.01 -2.61 1.06
C ILE A 28 -13.00 -1.59 0.48
N SER A 29 -13.12 -1.55 -0.84
CA SER A 29 -14.12 -0.77 -1.57
C SER A 29 -14.51 -1.51 -2.86
N PRO A 30 -15.70 -1.25 -3.43
CA PRO A 30 -16.16 -1.95 -4.63
C PRO A 30 -15.37 -1.57 -5.90
N ASN A 31 -14.72 -0.39 -5.94
CA ASN A 31 -14.29 0.23 -7.19
C ASN A 31 -12.78 0.07 -7.52
N ALA A 32 -12.09 -0.88 -6.89
CA ALA A 32 -10.64 -1.05 -7.08
C ALA A 32 -10.15 -2.48 -6.77
N VAL A 33 -10.89 -3.51 -7.20
CA VAL A 33 -10.68 -4.92 -6.81
C VAL A 33 -9.22 -5.36 -6.95
N MET A 34 -8.60 -5.16 -8.12
CA MET A 34 -7.21 -5.56 -8.35
C MET A 34 -6.22 -4.77 -7.50
N TYR A 35 -6.47 -3.48 -7.29
CA TYR A 35 -5.63 -2.63 -6.46
C TYR A 35 -5.70 -3.06 -5.00
N HIS A 36 -6.89 -3.34 -4.46
CA HIS A 36 -7.06 -3.90 -3.12
C HIS A 36 -6.32 -5.24 -2.97
N GLY A 37 -6.48 -6.16 -3.92
CA GLY A 37 -5.80 -7.47 -3.88
C GLY A 37 -4.27 -7.33 -3.83
N THR A 38 -3.71 -6.51 -4.72
CA THR A 38 -2.25 -6.27 -4.74
C THR A 38 -1.74 -5.57 -3.48
N LYS A 39 -2.45 -4.55 -2.98
CA LYS A 39 -2.02 -3.82 -1.77
C LYS A 39 -2.21 -4.61 -0.49
N ALA A 40 -3.18 -5.53 -0.42
CA ALA A 40 -3.29 -6.47 0.68
C ALA A 40 -2.11 -7.45 0.69
N ALA A 41 -1.70 -7.92 -0.49
CA ALA A 41 -0.50 -8.75 -0.62
C ALA A 41 0.78 -7.99 -0.19
N ASP A 42 0.92 -6.71 -0.54
CA ASP A 42 2.06 -5.88 -0.09
C ASP A 42 2.17 -5.78 1.44
N VAL A 43 1.03 -5.62 2.13
CA VAL A 43 0.96 -5.59 3.61
C VAL A 43 1.36 -6.94 4.20
N SER A 44 0.72 -8.02 3.74
CA SER A 44 0.99 -9.37 4.24
C SER A 44 2.44 -9.81 3.96
N LEU A 45 3.00 -9.39 2.82
CA LEU A 45 4.39 -9.62 2.46
C LEU A 45 5.35 -8.91 3.45
N ALA A 46 5.06 -7.67 3.83
CA ALA A 46 5.85 -6.93 4.81
C ALA A 46 5.77 -7.58 6.20
N GLU A 47 4.57 -7.95 6.64
CA GLU A 47 4.33 -8.59 7.95
C GLU A 47 5.06 -9.93 8.04
N SER A 48 4.87 -10.79 7.04
CA SER A 48 5.49 -12.11 6.99
C SER A 48 7.02 -12.02 6.95
N THR A 49 7.55 -11.03 6.25
CA THR A 49 9.01 -10.80 6.18
C THR A 49 9.56 -10.31 7.51
N TYR A 50 8.88 -9.36 8.17
CA TYR A 50 9.23 -8.90 9.50
C TYR A 50 9.30 -10.06 10.50
N LEU A 51 8.23 -10.85 10.57
CA LEU A 51 8.16 -12.02 11.46
C LEU A 51 9.25 -13.05 11.12
N GLY A 52 9.47 -13.31 9.83
CA GLY A 52 10.50 -14.25 9.36
C GLY A 52 11.93 -13.83 9.73
N LEU A 53 12.25 -12.54 9.69
CA LEU A 53 13.55 -12.02 10.13
C LEU A 53 13.72 -12.19 11.64
N LYS A 54 12.70 -11.83 12.42
CA LYS A 54 12.72 -11.95 13.89
C LYS A 54 12.87 -13.39 14.35
N ALA A 55 12.14 -14.32 13.72
CA ALA A 55 12.25 -15.75 14.01
C ALA A 55 13.67 -16.32 13.76
N ARG A 56 14.46 -15.68 12.88
CA ARG A 56 15.85 -16.05 12.57
C ARG A 56 16.89 -15.29 13.41
N GLY A 57 16.45 -14.48 14.38
CA GLY A 57 17.34 -13.66 15.22
C GLY A 57 17.93 -12.44 14.50
N VAL A 58 17.45 -12.11 13.30
CA VAL A 58 17.91 -10.92 12.56
C VAL A 58 17.15 -9.70 13.07
N ASN A 59 17.84 -8.86 13.86
CA ASN A 59 17.21 -7.75 14.58
C ASN A 59 17.60 -6.35 14.09
N ASN A 60 18.73 -6.24 13.39
CA ASN A 60 19.30 -5.02 12.83
C ASN A 60 18.66 -4.59 11.49
N ILE A 61 17.70 -5.37 10.97
CA ILE A 61 16.95 -5.02 9.76
C ILE A 61 15.50 -4.75 10.16
N GLN A 62 15.08 -3.49 10.01
CA GLN A 62 13.69 -3.10 10.19
C GLN A 62 12.90 -3.31 8.89
N VAL A 63 11.62 -3.64 9.03
CA VAL A 63 10.69 -3.78 7.91
C VAL A 63 9.45 -2.97 8.26
N HIS A 64 8.96 -2.19 7.30
CA HIS A 64 7.83 -1.29 7.49
C HIS A 64 6.82 -1.44 6.36
N ALA A 65 5.54 -1.32 6.69
CA ALA A 65 4.44 -1.19 5.74
C ALA A 65 3.96 0.27 5.74
N LEU A 66 4.28 1.00 4.66
CA LEU A 66 3.76 2.34 4.44
C LEU A 66 2.38 2.24 3.79
N CYS A 67 1.36 2.69 4.50
CA CYS A 67 -0.06 2.60 4.13
C CYS A 67 -0.67 4.01 3.96
N PRO A 68 -0.40 4.68 2.83
CA PRO A 68 -0.99 5.98 2.56
C PRO A 68 -2.43 5.85 2.04
N ALA A 69 -3.27 6.84 2.34
CA ALA A 69 -4.49 7.12 1.59
C ALA A 69 -4.15 8.01 0.38
N PHE A 70 -5.03 8.93 -0.02
CA PHE A 70 -4.79 9.78 -1.18
C PHE A 70 -3.72 10.84 -0.91
N VAL A 71 -2.68 10.84 -1.73
CA VAL A 71 -1.60 11.81 -1.72
C VAL A 71 -1.46 12.39 -3.12
N GLN A 72 -1.26 13.70 -3.21
CA GLN A 72 -1.14 14.45 -4.46
C GLN A 72 0.07 14.00 -5.29
N THR A 73 -0.14 13.02 -6.16
CA THR A 73 0.87 12.37 -7.00
C THR A 73 0.32 12.10 -8.41
N GLY A 74 1.17 11.57 -9.30
CA GLY A 74 0.76 11.12 -10.64
C GLY A 74 0.04 9.76 -10.69
N ILE A 75 -0.30 9.11 -9.57
CA ILE A 75 -0.84 7.73 -9.57
C ILE A 75 -2.16 7.59 -10.36
N HIS A 76 -2.97 8.64 -10.41
CA HIS A 76 -4.19 8.67 -11.23
C HIS A 76 -3.91 8.63 -12.74
N GLU A 77 -2.66 8.82 -13.17
CA GLU A 77 -2.21 8.73 -14.55
C GLU A 77 -1.41 7.43 -14.82
N SER A 78 -1.56 6.40 -13.98
CA SER A 78 -0.79 5.15 -14.07
C SER A 78 -0.88 4.46 -15.44
N ASP A 79 -1.98 4.64 -16.17
CA ASP A 79 -2.14 4.08 -17.51
C ASP A 79 -1.11 4.60 -18.53
N LYS A 80 -0.58 5.82 -18.34
CA LYS A 80 0.52 6.35 -19.17
C LYS A 80 1.83 5.55 -19.02
N HIS A 81 1.97 4.80 -17.93
CA HIS A 81 3.14 4.00 -17.61
C HIS A 81 2.91 2.51 -17.85
N ARG A 82 1.75 2.13 -18.41
CA ARG A 82 1.42 0.74 -18.68
C ARG A 82 2.38 0.18 -19.75
N PRO A 83 3.12 -0.91 -19.47
CA PRO A 83 3.99 -1.52 -20.47
C PRO A 83 3.22 -1.92 -21.72
N ALA A 84 3.81 -1.76 -22.91
CA ALA A 84 3.16 -2.04 -24.19
C ALA A 84 2.54 -3.45 -24.27
N ARG A 85 3.19 -4.46 -23.66
CA ARG A 85 2.67 -5.83 -23.58
C ARG A 85 1.33 -5.98 -22.83
N TYR A 86 0.92 -4.98 -22.05
CA TYR A 86 -0.37 -4.90 -21.36
C TYR A 86 -1.23 -3.74 -21.89
N GLY A 87 -0.79 -3.08 -22.97
CA GLY A 87 -1.37 -1.83 -23.48
C GLY A 87 -2.64 -1.98 -24.32
N SER A 88 -3.09 -3.20 -24.63
CA SER A 88 -4.36 -3.40 -25.35
C SER A 88 -5.51 -2.83 -24.52
N MET A 89 -6.33 -2.02 -25.18
CA MET A 89 -7.54 -1.41 -24.65
C MET A 89 -8.78 -1.86 -25.43
N ASP A 90 -8.69 -3.03 -26.07
CA ASP A 90 -9.73 -3.53 -26.98
C ASP A 90 -10.94 -4.12 -26.23
N ASP A 91 -10.79 -4.36 -24.92
CA ASP A 91 -11.90 -4.78 -24.06
C ASP A 91 -12.97 -3.67 -23.98
N PRO A 92 -14.27 -3.98 -24.22
CA PRO A 92 -15.37 -3.02 -24.11
C PRO A 92 -15.42 -2.25 -22.78
N TYR A 93 -14.88 -2.82 -21.70
CA TYR A 93 -14.73 -2.17 -20.42
C TYR A 93 -14.06 -0.80 -20.53
N TYR A 94 -13.02 -0.65 -21.36
CA TYR A 94 -12.28 0.61 -21.50
C TYR A 94 -13.09 1.73 -22.18
N GLN A 95 -14.19 1.40 -22.85
CA GLN A 95 -15.12 2.36 -23.42
C GLN A 95 -16.33 2.65 -22.53
N SER A 96 -16.53 1.82 -21.49
CA SER A 96 -17.66 1.89 -20.58
C SER A 96 -17.70 3.20 -19.78
N GLN A 97 -18.91 3.56 -19.33
CA GLN A 97 -19.09 4.70 -18.43
C GLN A 97 -18.39 4.51 -17.09
N GLU A 98 -18.31 3.26 -16.60
CA GLU A 98 -17.67 2.96 -15.32
C GLU A 98 -16.16 3.20 -15.38
N PHE A 99 -15.49 2.81 -16.47
CA PHE A 99 -14.06 3.11 -16.65
C PHE A 99 -13.79 4.62 -16.67
N LYS A 100 -14.58 5.38 -17.45
CA LYS A 100 -14.47 6.85 -17.55
C LYS A 100 -14.75 7.53 -16.20
N ALA A 101 -15.82 7.11 -15.51
CA ALA A 101 -16.16 7.61 -14.18
C ALA A 101 -15.07 7.26 -13.15
N GLY A 102 -14.50 6.06 -13.22
CA GLY A 102 -13.37 5.63 -12.39
C GLY A 102 -12.15 6.52 -12.53
N ALA A 103 -11.77 6.88 -13.76
CA ALA A 103 -10.68 7.81 -14.02
C ALA A 103 -10.92 9.20 -13.40
N ILE A 104 -12.15 9.74 -13.53
CA ILE A 104 -12.53 11.03 -12.94
C ILE A 104 -12.49 10.97 -11.41
N ARG A 105 -13.07 9.91 -10.81
CA ARG A 105 -13.05 9.70 -9.34
C ARG A 105 -11.61 9.59 -8.83
N SER A 106 -10.78 8.78 -9.48
CA SER A 106 -9.36 8.60 -9.12
C SER A 106 -8.61 9.92 -9.15
N LYS A 107 -8.72 10.69 -10.25
CA LYS A 107 -8.10 12.01 -10.37
C LYS A 107 -8.56 12.96 -9.27
N ARG A 108 -9.87 13.05 -9.02
CA ARG A 108 -10.43 13.90 -7.96
C ARG A 108 -9.90 13.51 -6.58
N SER A 109 -9.90 12.22 -6.24
CA SER A 109 -9.43 11.74 -4.95
C SER A 109 -7.95 12.01 -4.74
N VAL A 110 -7.11 11.76 -5.75
CA VAL A 110 -5.66 12.00 -5.68
C VAL A 110 -5.33 13.48 -5.54
N LEU A 111 -5.94 14.34 -6.37
CA LEU A 111 -5.71 15.79 -6.31
C LEU A 111 -6.31 16.45 -5.07
N GLY A 112 -7.36 15.86 -4.49
CA GLY A 112 -7.96 16.30 -3.22
C GLY A 112 -7.29 15.71 -1.97
N GLY A 113 -6.27 14.86 -2.13
CA GLY A 113 -5.51 14.28 -1.02
C GLY A 113 -4.53 15.26 -0.38
N ILE A 114 -3.73 14.76 0.58
CA ILE A 114 -2.69 15.57 1.22
C ILE A 114 -1.52 15.87 0.26
N PRO A 115 -0.77 16.96 0.47
CA PRO A 115 0.46 17.24 -0.28
C PRO A 115 1.53 16.16 -0.08
N ILE A 116 2.26 15.85 -1.16
CA ILE A 116 3.33 14.83 -1.15
C ILE A 116 4.48 15.16 -0.19
N ASP A 117 4.76 16.44 0.02
CA ASP A 117 5.89 16.90 0.84
C ASP A 117 5.80 16.44 2.31
N SER A 118 4.59 16.19 2.80
CA SER A 118 4.37 15.69 4.17
C SER A 118 4.68 14.20 4.36
N VAL A 119 4.73 13.42 3.27
CA VAL A 119 4.93 11.96 3.33
C VAL A 119 6.36 11.61 3.74
N GLY A 120 7.35 12.33 3.24
CA GLY A 120 8.76 12.08 3.55
C GLY A 120 9.01 12.16 5.06
N MET A 121 8.59 13.26 5.70
CA MET A 121 8.73 13.44 7.14
C MET A 121 8.00 12.33 7.92
N THR A 122 6.77 11.99 7.52
CA THR A 122 5.99 10.90 8.13
C THR A 122 6.77 9.58 8.14
N VAL A 123 7.43 9.25 7.02
CA VAL A 123 8.23 8.03 6.89
C VAL A 123 9.46 8.07 7.80
N PHE A 124 10.25 9.15 7.77
CA PHE A 124 11.48 9.25 8.56
C PHE A 124 11.20 9.25 10.07
N THR A 125 10.17 9.97 10.54
CA THR A 125 9.75 9.91 11.94
C THR A 125 9.35 8.49 12.35
N ALA A 126 8.65 7.75 11.48
CA ALA A 126 8.25 6.38 11.79
C ALA A 126 9.43 5.39 11.80
N LEU A 127 10.47 5.63 11.00
CA LEU A 127 11.72 4.86 11.05
C LEU A 127 12.45 5.08 12.38
N GLU A 128 12.55 6.33 12.84
CA GLU A 128 13.15 6.68 14.14
C GLU A 128 12.39 6.01 15.30
N ASP A 129 11.05 6.05 15.24
CA ASP A 129 10.16 5.42 16.21
C ASP A 129 10.09 3.88 16.09
N LYS A 130 10.75 3.28 15.08
CA LYS A 130 10.70 1.84 14.76
C LYS A 130 9.28 1.30 14.58
N LYS A 131 8.37 2.11 14.03
CA LYS A 131 6.96 1.75 13.81
C LYS A 131 6.82 0.85 12.59
N PHE A 132 6.26 -0.35 12.76
CA PHE A 132 6.01 -1.26 11.64
C PHE A 132 4.98 -0.71 10.63
N TYR A 133 3.79 -0.31 11.11
CA TYR A 133 2.77 0.31 10.26
C TYR A 133 2.95 1.82 10.23
N ILE A 134 3.04 2.39 9.03
CA ILE A 134 3.21 3.83 8.82
C ILE A 134 1.97 4.35 8.09
N PHE A 135 1.20 5.20 8.74
CA PHE A 135 0.00 5.81 8.16
C PHE A 135 0.22 7.30 7.93
N THR A 136 0.04 7.78 6.71
CA THR A 136 -0.05 9.23 6.43
C THR A 136 -1.41 9.81 6.80
N HIS A 137 -2.41 8.94 6.96
CA HIS A 137 -3.79 9.24 7.29
C HIS A 137 -4.22 8.33 8.44
N PRO A 138 -3.90 8.68 9.69
CA PRO A 138 -4.12 7.81 10.85
C PRO A 138 -5.58 7.41 11.04
N GLU A 139 -6.53 8.23 10.59
CA GLU A 139 -7.97 7.95 10.58
C GLU A 139 -8.36 6.74 9.71
N SER A 140 -7.49 6.33 8.77
CA SER A 140 -7.72 5.15 7.93
C SER A 140 -7.77 3.83 8.71
N ILE A 141 -7.36 3.84 10.00
CA ILE A 141 -7.50 2.70 10.89
C ILE A 141 -8.96 2.35 11.19
N TYR A 142 -9.88 3.33 11.18
CA TYR A 142 -11.29 3.10 11.51
C TYR A 142 -12.00 2.17 10.49
N PRO A 143 -11.97 2.43 9.18
CA PRO A 143 -12.58 1.51 8.21
C PRO A 143 -11.90 0.14 8.17
N ALA A 144 -10.57 0.08 8.40
CA ALA A 144 -9.86 -1.19 8.53
C ALA A 144 -10.34 -1.99 9.75
N SER A 145 -10.56 -1.32 10.88
CA SER A 145 -11.08 -1.95 12.10
C SER A 145 -12.49 -2.50 11.87
N GLN A 146 -13.37 -1.75 11.20
CA GLN A 146 -14.71 -2.23 10.86
C GLN A 146 -14.66 -3.48 9.99
N ARG A 147 -13.78 -3.52 8.99
CA ARG A 147 -13.58 -4.71 8.15
C ARG A 147 -13.15 -5.92 8.98
N LEU A 148 -12.19 -5.76 9.89
CA LEU A 148 -11.76 -6.83 10.80
C LEU A 148 -12.90 -7.31 11.70
N MET A 149 -13.68 -6.37 12.26
CA MET A 149 -14.84 -6.71 13.08
C MET A 149 -15.92 -7.45 12.28
N ASN A 150 -16.11 -7.14 11.00
CA ASN A 150 -17.02 -7.92 10.16
C ASN A 150 -16.53 -9.36 9.99
N MET A 151 -15.21 -9.58 9.79
CA MET A 151 -14.64 -10.92 9.72
C MET A 151 -14.85 -11.70 11.02
N VAL A 152 -14.52 -11.07 12.16
CA VAL A 152 -14.65 -11.69 13.50
C VAL A 152 -16.10 -12.09 13.78
N ASN A 153 -17.06 -11.26 13.37
CA ASN A 153 -18.48 -11.48 13.64
C ASN A 153 -19.20 -12.25 12.54
N GLY A 154 -18.51 -12.76 11.51
CA GLY A 154 -19.13 -13.45 10.38
C GLY A 154 -20.12 -12.61 9.58
N LYS A 155 -19.94 -11.28 9.54
CA LYS A 155 -20.78 -10.34 8.78
C LYS A 155 -20.25 -10.17 7.36
N ASN A 156 -21.16 -9.89 6.43
CA ASN A 156 -20.80 -9.51 5.06
C ASN A 156 -19.91 -8.25 5.05
N PRO A 157 -19.06 -8.07 4.02
CA PRO A 157 -18.38 -6.80 3.80
C PRO A 157 -19.38 -5.65 3.71
N ALA A 158 -19.04 -4.52 4.33
CA ALA A 158 -19.81 -3.29 4.37
C ALA A 158 -18.86 -2.10 4.23
#